data_AF-A0A3R6V0F8-F1
#
_entry.id   AF-A0A3R6V0F8-F1
#
_cell.length_a   1.000
_cell.length_b   1.000
_cell.length_c   1.000
_cell.angle_alpha   90.00
_cell.angle_beta   90.00
_cell.angle_gamma   90.00
#
_symmetry.space_group_name_H-M   'P 1'
#
loop_
_entity.id
_entity.type
_entity.pdbx_description
1 polymer ?
#
loop_
_entity_poly.entity_id
_entity_poly.type
_entity_poly.pdbx_seq_one_letter_code
_entity_poly.pdbx_strand_id
1 'polypeptide(L)'
;MIWYKYLYLGETAKKHRFSILQKLRLGKVQPGVHVITPASGGHNLLDILPAYVLRQNYYREQADLLIVGVGASYQDAVETVGRIVDETYRETGGFDVKTYLREKEDRLRKKR
;
A
#
# COMPACT_ATOMS: atom_id res chain seq x y z
N MET A 1 -3.26 -10.42 -6.55
CA MET A 1 -2.94 -9.04 -6.10
C MET A 1 -4.13 -8.11 -6.29
N ILE A 2 -4.52 -7.41 -5.23
CA ILE A 2 -5.65 -6.47 -5.22
C ILE A 2 -5.08 -5.08 -4.93
N TRP A 3 -5.55 -4.07 -5.67
CA TRP A 3 -5.12 -2.68 -5.48
C TRP A 3 -6.20 -1.90 -4.74
N TYR A 4 -5.82 -1.27 -3.64
CA TYR A 4 -6.71 -0.34 -2.93
C TYR A 4 -7.08 0.82 -3.85
N LYS A 5 -8.39 1.14 -3.96
CA LYS A 5 -8.88 2.12 -4.92
C LYS A 5 -8.34 3.53 -4.66
N TYR A 6 -8.11 3.87 -3.39
CA TYR A 6 -7.56 5.15 -2.95
C TYR A 6 -6.10 4.99 -2.53
N LEU A 7 -5.32 4.34 -3.39
CA LEU A 7 -3.91 3.99 -3.18
C LEU A 7 -3.09 5.16 -2.62
N TYR A 8 -2.41 4.93 -1.50
CA TYR A 8 -1.49 5.90 -0.91
C TYR A 8 -0.17 5.89 -1.68
N LEU A 9 0.27 7.06 -2.13
CA LEU A 9 1.55 7.22 -2.81
C LEU A 9 2.45 8.08 -1.96
N GLY A 10 3.68 7.62 -1.73
CA GLY A 10 4.76 8.43 -1.20
C GLY A 10 4.96 9.69 -2.03
N GLU A 11 5.45 10.75 -1.41
CA GLU A 11 5.60 12.04 -2.07
C GLU A 11 6.55 11.94 -3.27
N THR A 12 7.58 11.11 -3.16
CA THR A 12 8.47 10.81 -4.29
C THR A 12 7.78 9.91 -5.31
N ALA A 13 7.04 8.88 -4.85
CA ALA A 13 6.28 8.00 -5.73
C ALA A 13 5.22 8.72 -6.56
N LYS A 14 4.57 9.78 -6.04
CA LYS A 14 3.60 10.61 -6.78
C LYS A 14 4.19 11.21 -8.05
N LYS A 15 5.43 11.69 -7.99
CA LYS A 15 6.15 12.31 -9.14
C LYS A 15 6.38 11.33 -10.29
N HIS A 16 6.51 10.04 -9.97
CA HIS A 16 6.78 8.97 -10.95
C HIS A 16 5.65 7.93 -11.03
N ARG A 17 4.43 8.30 -10.59
CA ARG A 17 3.29 7.39 -10.38
C ARG A 17 3.06 6.45 -11.56
N PHE A 18 2.94 6.99 -12.77
CA PHE A 18 2.60 6.19 -13.95
C PHE A 18 3.66 5.13 -14.23
N SER A 19 4.94 5.52 -14.24
CA SER A 19 6.07 4.62 -14.48
C SER A 19 6.16 3.53 -13.41
N ILE A 20 6.01 3.90 -12.13
CA ILE A 20 6.10 2.95 -11.02
C ILE A 20 4.98 1.91 -11.09
N LEU A 21 3.72 2.37 -11.24
CA LEU A 21 2.56 1.47 -11.27
C LEU A 21 2.58 0.57 -12.51
N GLN A 22 2.99 1.09 -13.66
CA GLN A 22 3.12 0.29 -14.88
C GLN A 22 4.16 -0.82 -14.70
N LYS A 23 5.35 -0.49 -14.18
CA LYS A 23 6.41 -1.49 -13.94
C LYS A 23 6.02 -2.51 -12.87
N LEU A 24 5.26 -2.12 -11.83
CA LEU A 24 4.72 -3.05 -10.83
C LEU A 24 3.76 -4.06 -11.48
N ARG A 25 2.83 -3.59 -12.32
CA ARG A 25 1.89 -4.45 -13.06
C ARG A 25 2.58 -5.41 -14.03
N LEU A 26 3.64 -4.94 -14.68
CA LEU A 26 4.45 -5.75 -15.60
C LEU A 26 5.46 -6.66 -14.88
N GLY A 27 5.54 -6.60 -13.54
CA GLY A 27 6.52 -7.37 -12.77
C GLY A 27 7.98 -7.05 -13.11
N LYS A 28 8.25 -5.82 -13.60
CA LYS A 28 9.60 -5.34 -13.93
C LYS A 28 10.35 -4.97 -12.67
N VAL A 29 11.67 -5.18 -12.68
CA VAL A 29 12.55 -4.82 -11.57
C VAL A 29 12.58 -3.30 -11.39
N GLN A 30 12.44 -2.87 -10.14
CA GLN A 30 12.47 -1.47 -9.74
C GLN A 30 13.26 -1.35 -8.44
N PRO A 31 14.56 -1.04 -8.50
CA PRO A 31 15.37 -0.84 -7.30
C PRO A 31 14.76 0.26 -6.43
N GLY A 32 14.71 0.03 -5.12
CA GLY A 32 14.22 1.01 -4.13
C GLY A 32 12.71 1.13 -4.01
N VAL A 33 11.90 0.62 -4.94
CA VAL A 33 10.43 0.69 -4.83
C VAL A 33 9.93 -0.31 -3.79
N HIS A 34 9.04 0.14 -2.91
CA HIS A 34 8.39 -0.67 -1.90
C HIS A 34 6.87 -0.54 -2.00
N VAL A 35 6.17 -1.62 -1.70
CA VAL A 35 4.72 -1.65 -1.56
C VAL A 35 4.34 -1.78 -0.09
N ILE A 36 3.17 -1.26 0.25
CA ILE A 36 2.64 -1.25 1.61
C ILE A 36 1.38 -2.10 1.60
N THR A 37 1.27 -3.03 2.55
CA THR A 37 0.15 -3.96 2.68
C THR A 37 -0.36 -3.96 4.11
N PRO A 38 -1.65 -4.20 4.38
CA PRO A 38 -2.11 -4.51 5.73
C PRO A 38 -1.36 -5.71 6.28
N ALA A 39 -1.04 -5.67 7.57
CA ALA A 39 -0.22 -6.73 8.16
C ALA A 39 -0.90 -8.10 8.06
N SER A 40 -0.12 -9.11 7.71
CA SER A 40 -0.64 -10.48 7.55
C SER A 40 -0.76 -11.20 8.89
N GLY A 41 0.15 -10.93 9.83
CA GLY A 41 0.39 -11.72 11.03
C GLY A 41 -0.17 -11.18 12.35
N GLY A 42 -1.07 -10.19 12.33
CA GLY A 42 -1.74 -9.67 13.55
C GLY A 42 -0.88 -8.86 14.52
N HIS A 43 0.45 -8.95 14.45
CA HIS A 43 1.37 -8.21 15.31
C HIS A 43 1.71 -6.80 14.82
N ASN A 44 1.66 -6.58 13.50
CA ASN A 44 1.95 -5.29 12.87
C ASN A 44 0.64 -4.63 12.41
N LEU A 45 0.69 -3.32 12.14
CA LEU A 45 -0.40 -2.60 11.48
C LEU A 45 -0.32 -2.73 9.95
N LEU A 46 0.88 -2.50 9.42
CA LEU A 46 1.20 -2.49 8.00
C LEU A 46 2.57 -3.15 7.79
N ASP A 47 2.71 -3.86 6.68
CA ASP A 47 3.99 -4.42 6.22
C ASP A 47 4.52 -3.57 5.04
N ILE A 48 5.83 -3.29 5.04
CA ILE A 48 6.55 -2.66 3.93
C ILE A 48 7.35 -3.74 3.21
N LEU A 49 6.98 -4.03 1.98
CA LEU A 49 7.57 -5.11 1.19
C LEU A 49 8.33 -4.53 -0.01
N PRO A 50 9.58 -4.95 -0.28
CA PRO A 50 10.27 -4.57 -1.49
C PRO A 50 9.52 -5.05 -2.73
N ALA A 51 9.36 -4.21 -3.76
CA ALA A 51 8.55 -4.51 -4.93
C ALA A 51 8.96 -5.79 -5.69
N TYR A 52 10.23 -6.19 -5.58
CA TYR A 52 10.71 -7.41 -6.24
C TYR A 52 10.11 -8.70 -5.67
N VAL A 53 9.63 -8.71 -4.43
CA VAL A 53 9.03 -9.92 -3.82
C VAL A 53 7.73 -10.30 -4.51
N LEU A 54 7.02 -9.33 -5.09
CA LEU A 54 5.80 -9.52 -5.87
C LEU A 54 6.04 -10.33 -7.16
N ARG A 55 7.30 -10.55 -7.54
CA ARG A 55 7.65 -11.40 -8.69
C ARG A 55 7.66 -12.88 -8.36
N GLN A 56 7.73 -13.25 -7.07
CA GLN A 56 7.71 -14.64 -6.65
C GLN A 56 6.35 -15.26 -6.98
N ASN A 57 6.34 -16.52 -7.44
CA ASN A 57 5.14 -17.19 -7.93
C ASN A 57 4.00 -17.18 -6.90
N TYR A 58 4.34 -17.35 -5.62
CA TYR A 58 3.40 -17.25 -4.50
C TYR A 58 2.54 -15.97 -4.55
N TYR A 59 3.17 -14.79 -4.71
CA TYR A 59 2.44 -13.52 -4.72
C TYR A 59 1.69 -13.24 -6.02
N ARG A 60 2.12 -13.83 -7.14
CA ARG A 60 1.45 -13.69 -8.43
C ARG A 60 0.20 -14.55 -8.54
N GLU A 61 0.29 -15.78 -8.05
CA GLU A 61 -0.70 -16.82 -8.33
C GLU A 61 -1.62 -17.11 -7.15
N GLN A 62 -1.13 -16.96 -5.91
CA GLN A 62 -1.80 -17.52 -4.73
C GLN A 62 -2.13 -16.47 -3.65
N ALA A 63 -1.46 -15.32 -3.64
CA ALA A 63 -1.71 -14.31 -2.61
C ALA A 63 -2.81 -13.30 -3.03
N ASP A 64 -3.86 -13.23 -2.21
CA ASP A 64 -4.79 -12.08 -2.13
C ASP A 64 -4.14 -10.89 -1.43
N LEU A 65 -2.95 -10.51 -1.90
CA LEU A 65 -2.20 -9.40 -1.33
C LEU A 65 -2.86 -8.08 -1.71
N LEU A 66 -3.42 -7.39 -0.71
CA LEU A 66 -3.97 -6.05 -0.85
C LEU A 66 -2.85 -5.01 -0.74
N ILE A 67 -2.58 -4.31 -1.84
CA ILE A 67 -1.64 -3.18 -1.86
C ILE A 67 -2.40 -1.91 -1.55
N VAL A 68 -2.05 -1.29 -0.42
CA VAL A 68 -2.67 -0.05 0.06
C VAL A 68 -1.81 1.16 -0.22
N GLY A 69 -0.50 0.98 -0.40
CA GLY A 69 0.37 2.08 -0.78
C GLY A 69 1.66 1.68 -1.49
N VAL A 70 2.37 2.68 -2.00
CA VAL A 70 3.64 2.52 -2.73
C VAL A 70 4.59 3.68 -2.38
N GLY A 71 5.85 3.36 -2.09
CA GLY A 71 6.95 4.31 -1.93
C GLY A 71 8.05 4.08 -2.97
N ALA A 72 8.68 5.17 -3.43
CA ALA A 72 9.79 5.13 -4.39
C ALA A 72 11.15 4.78 -3.74
N SER A 73 11.22 4.83 -2.41
CA SER A 73 12.32 4.38 -1.57
C SER A 73 11.74 3.74 -0.30
N TYR A 74 12.61 3.13 0.52
CA TYR A 74 12.17 2.65 1.84
C TYR A 74 11.68 3.81 2.71
N GLN A 75 12.41 4.92 2.75
CA GLN A 75 12.03 6.13 3.50
C GLN A 75 10.68 6.69 3.05
N ASP A 76 10.46 6.82 1.73
CA ASP A 76 9.19 7.30 1.15
C ASP A 76 8.02 6.37 1.52
N ALA A 77 8.28 5.06 1.66
CA ALA A 77 7.30 4.09 2.14
C ALA A 77 7.03 4.24 3.65
N VAL A 78 8.06 4.43 4.47
CA VAL A 78 7.92 4.65 5.93
C VAL A 78 7.09 5.90 6.22
N GLU A 79 7.38 7.01 5.54
CA GLU A 79 6.59 8.25 5.65
C GLU A 79 5.13 8.04 5.22
N THR A 80 4.92 7.20 4.21
CA THR A 80 3.57 6.85 3.74
C THR A 80 2.83 5.99 4.76
N VAL A 81 3.48 5.01 5.39
CA VAL A 81 2.93 4.25 6.51
C VAL A 81 2.55 5.18 7.66
N GLY A 82 3.45 6.10 8.04
CA GLY A 82 3.18 7.08 9.08
C GLY A 82 1.91 7.89 8.82
N ARG A 83 1.71 8.35 7.58
CA ARG A 83 0.47 9.05 7.19
C ARG A 83 -0.78 8.17 7.29
N ILE A 84 -0.72 6.91 6.87
CA ILE A 84 -1.87 6.00 6.97
C ILE A 84 -2.27 5.80 8.44
N VAL A 85 -1.28 5.59 9.31
CA VAL A 85 -1.50 5.40 10.75
C VAL A 85 -2.02 6.68 11.42
N ASP A 86 -1.42 7.82 11.13
CA ASP A 86 -1.87 9.13 11.64
C ASP A 86 -3.30 9.46 11.20
N GLU A 87 -3.65 9.18 9.94
CA GLU A 87 -5.01 9.39 9.43
C GLU A 87 -6.02 8.43 10.09
N THR A 88 -5.65 7.16 10.26
CA THR A 88 -6.47 6.16 10.98
C THR A 88 -6.78 6.64 12.38
N TYR A 89 -5.76 7.09 13.12
CA TYR A 89 -5.92 7.56 14.49
C TYR A 89 -6.78 8.83 14.57
N ARG A 90 -6.54 9.82 13.70
CA ARG A 90 -7.32 11.06 13.69
C ARG A 90 -8.80 10.84 13.38
N GLU A 91 -9.12 9.89 12.52
CA GLU A 91 -10.51 9.64 12.12
C GLU A 91 -11.26 8.68 13.05
N THR A 92 -10.56 7.72 13.67
CA THR A 92 -11.20 6.63 14.43
C THR A 92 -10.91 6.68 15.94
N GLY A 93 -9.89 7.43 16.36
CA GLY A 93 -9.36 7.40 17.73
C GLY A 93 -8.57 6.13 18.08
N GLY A 94 -8.40 5.20 17.12
CA GLY A 94 -7.73 3.92 17.32
C GLY A 94 -6.72 3.59 16.21
N PHE A 95 -6.28 2.33 16.18
CA PHE A 95 -5.25 1.84 15.25
C PHE A 95 -5.73 0.66 14.41
N ASP A 96 -7.04 0.43 14.28
CA ASP A 96 -7.56 -0.59 13.36
C ASP A 96 -7.50 -0.08 11.90
N VAL A 97 -6.28 -0.13 11.35
CA VAL A 97 -5.99 0.32 9.98
C VAL A 97 -6.77 -0.50 8.95
N LYS A 98 -6.99 -1.80 9.20
CA LYS A 98 -7.70 -2.67 8.25
C LYS A 98 -9.16 -2.25 8.11
N THR A 99 -9.85 -2.08 9.23
CA THR A 99 -11.24 -1.64 9.25
C THR A 99 -11.35 -0.22 8.69
N TYR A 100 -10.47 0.69 9.11
CA TYR A 100 -10.42 2.06 8.59
C TYR A 100 -10.32 2.12 7.07
N LEU A 101 -9.39 1.38 6.45
CA LEU A 101 -9.22 1.39 4.99
C LEU A 101 -10.46 0.88 4.26
N ARG A 102 -11.12 -0.16 4.78
CA ARG A 102 -12.36 -0.69 4.19
C ARG A 102 -13.49 0.33 4.27
N GLU A 103 -13.72 0.90 5.45
CA GLU A 103 -14.78 1.90 5.66
C GLU A 103 -14.55 3.17 4.84
N LYS A 104 -13.29 3.61 4.74
CA LYS A 104 -12.89 4.75 3.91
C LYS A 104 -13.24 4.51 2.45
N GLU A 105 -12.94 3.32 1.92
CA GLU A 105 -13.27 2.96 0.54
C GLU A 105 -14.78 2.99 0.28
N ASP A 106 -15.58 2.41 1.18
CA ASP A 106 -17.04 2.43 1.09
C ASP A 106 -17.63 3.83 1.16
N ARG A 107 -17.12 4.66 2.09
CA ARG A 107 -17.54 6.05 2.26
C ARG A 107 -17.23 6.89 1.03
N LEU A 108 -16.06 6.72 0.44
CA LEU A 108 -15.66 7.44 -0.78
C LEU A 108 -16.36 6.89 -2.03
N ARG A 109 -16.79 5.63 -2.03
CA ARG A 109 -17.61 5.03 -3.10
C ARG A 109 -19.03 5.62 -3.12
N LYS A 110 -19.64 5.84 -1.96
CA LYS A 110 -21.01 6.41 -1.81
C LYS A 110 -21.11 7.90 -2.14
N LYS A 111 -19.98 8.62 -2.20
CA LYS A 111 -19.92 10.05 -2.58
C LYS A 111 -19.86 10.31 -4.09
N ARG A 112 -19.93 9.27 -4.91
CA ARG A 112 -19.98 9.34 -6.39
C ARG A 112 -21.36 8.95 -6.87
#